data_AF-A0A7K2JQL6-F1
#
_entry.id   AF-A0A7K2JQL6-F1
#
_cell.length_a   1.000
_cell.length_b   1.000
_cell.length_c   1.000
_cell.angle_alpha   90.00
_cell.angle_beta   90.00
_cell.angle_gamma   90.00
#
_symmetry.space_group_name_H-M   'P 1'
#
loop_
_entity.id
_entity.type
_entity.pdbx_description
1 polymer ?
#
loop_
_entity_poly.entity_id
_entity_poly.type
_entity_poly.pdbx_seq_one_letter_code
_entity_poly.pdbx_strand_id
1 'polypeptide(L)'
;GVLTGAGLALAAGAGRPALAVAAPLAATVWAYDLALKHTPAGPAAMAAARGLDLLLGAAATGGGTRAALPSAALLGTHTLAVTAVSRRETTGGSVLAPLAALATTGVLTRLVTHRRTRLPAGRRAAAAPGLPGSTPAGVLATALGAAYAATAARPYFHAALNPSPPLTQRAVGGGIRATVPLQAALTARTGAVTTSLLIAALAPAGRLFARRAGMRKVSIT
;
A
#
# COMPACT_ATOMS: atom_id res chain seq x y z
N GLY A 1 7.99 9.65 22.79
CA GLY A 1 7.46 10.99 23.12
C GLY A 1 8.00 12.05 22.18
N VAL A 2 9.29 12.40 22.30
CA VAL A 2 9.93 13.53 21.59
C VAL A 2 9.73 13.50 20.07
N LEU A 3 9.97 12.35 19.42
CA LEU A 3 9.76 12.19 17.97
C LEU A 3 8.30 12.40 17.54
N THR A 4 7.33 11.94 18.33
CA THR A 4 5.91 12.16 18.07
C THR A 4 5.56 13.65 18.17
N GLY A 5 6.09 14.34 19.18
CA GLY A 5 5.93 15.78 19.33
C GLY A 5 6.52 16.57 18.15
N ALA A 6 7.74 16.21 17.72
CA ALA A 6 8.37 16.80 16.54
C ALA A 6 7.54 16.56 15.26
N GLY A 7 7.02 15.34 15.06
CA GLY A 7 6.15 15.02 13.93
C GLY A 7 4.85 15.84 13.91
N LEU A 8 4.22 16.04 15.07
CA LEU A 8 3.03 16.90 15.20
C LEU A 8 3.34 18.37 14.93
N ALA A 9 4.50 18.87 15.39
CA ALA A 9 4.94 20.23 15.11
C ALA A 9 5.18 20.46 13.61
N LEU A 10 5.83 19.51 12.93
CA LEU A 10 5.99 19.55 11.47
C LEU A 10 4.65 19.50 10.74
N ALA A 11 3.71 18.66 11.20
CA ALA A 11 2.37 18.60 10.63
C ALA A 11 1.58 19.92 10.83
N ALA A 12 1.75 20.59 11.97
CA ALA A 12 1.20 21.92 12.20
C ALA A 12 1.79 22.95 11.22
N GLY A 13 3.10 22.88 10.96
CA GLY A 13 3.77 23.70 9.94
C GLY A 13 3.30 23.44 8.51
N ALA A 14 2.89 22.21 8.19
CA ALA A 14 2.31 21.85 6.89
C ALA A 14 0.82 22.26 6.75
N GLY A 15 0.17 22.68 7.84
CA GLY A 15 -1.18 23.24 7.85
C GLY A 15 -2.23 22.42 8.62
N ARG A 16 -3.41 23.04 8.81
CA ARG A 16 -4.50 22.47 9.64
C ARG A 16 -4.97 21.08 9.19
N PRO A 17 -5.12 20.78 7.88
CA PRO A 17 -5.53 19.45 7.44
C PRO A 17 -4.49 18.37 7.77
N ALA A 18 -3.20 18.68 7.68
CA ALA A 18 -2.13 17.74 8.01
C ALA A 18 -2.13 17.45 9.52
N LEU A 19 -2.22 18.48 10.35
CA LEU A 19 -2.31 18.31 11.80
C LEU A 19 -3.54 17.48 12.21
N ALA A 20 -4.70 17.70 11.57
CA ALA A 20 -5.92 16.96 11.84
C ALA A 20 -5.82 15.45 11.54
N VAL A 21 -4.93 15.04 10.62
CA VAL A 21 -4.65 13.62 10.34
C VAL A 21 -3.49 13.10 11.19
N ALA A 22 -2.50 13.94 11.50
CA ALA A 22 -1.34 13.56 12.30
C ALA A 22 -1.71 13.16 13.73
N ALA A 23 -2.69 13.85 14.35
CA ALA A 23 -3.17 13.51 15.68
C ALA A 23 -3.77 12.09 15.79
N PRO A 24 -4.78 11.69 14.97
CA PRO A 24 -5.31 10.32 15.01
C PRO A 24 -4.27 9.29 14.55
N LEU A 25 -3.34 9.64 13.64
CA LEU A 25 -2.22 8.75 13.29
C LEU A 25 -1.35 8.45 14.51
N ALA A 26 -0.92 9.49 15.22
CA ALA A 26 -0.10 9.35 16.43
C ALA A 26 -0.82 8.50 17.49
N ALA A 27 -2.11 8.78 17.73
CA ALA A 27 -2.92 7.98 18.66
C ALA A 27 -3.00 6.50 18.24
N THR A 28 -3.16 6.23 16.94
CA THR A 28 -3.22 4.86 16.40
C THR A 28 -1.88 4.13 16.57
N VAL A 29 -0.76 4.81 16.33
CA VAL A 29 0.58 4.25 16.53
C VAL A 29 0.81 3.91 18.01
N TRP A 30 0.47 4.81 18.92
CA TRP A 30 0.56 4.56 20.37
C TRP A 30 -0.34 3.40 20.81
N ALA A 31 -1.59 3.36 20.35
CA ALA A 31 -2.50 2.26 20.64
C ALA A 31 -1.96 0.91 20.12
N TYR A 32 -1.39 0.90 18.92
CA TYR A 32 -0.75 -0.28 18.35
C TYR A 32 0.43 -0.75 19.20
N ASP A 33 1.36 0.16 19.52
CA ASP A 33 2.61 -0.18 20.19
C ASP A 33 2.43 -0.59 21.64
N LEU A 34 1.48 0.05 22.35
CA LEU A 34 1.23 -0.21 23.77
C LEU A 34 0.29 -1.38 24.03
N ALA A 35 -0.71 -1.60 23.16
CA ALA A 35 -1.79 -2.54 23.46
C ALA A 35 -2.11 -3.50 22.32
N LEU A 36 -2.28 -3.01 21.09
CA LEU A 36 -2.97 -3.79 20.06
C LEU A 36 -2.06 -4.76 19.28
N LYS A 37 -0.74 -4.55 19.24
CA LYS A 37 0.16 -5.38 18.40
C LYS A 37 0.12 -6.88 18.76
N HIS A 38 -0.13 -7.21 20.02
CA HIS A 38 -0.23 -8.59 20.51
C HIS A 38 -1.66 -9.14 20.53
N THR A 39 -2.67 -8.34 20.17
CA THR A 39 -4.08 -8.75 20.18
C THR A 39 -4.57 -9.09 18.78
N PRO A 40 -5.75 -9.72 18.63
CA PRO A 40 -6.39 -9.94 17.32
C PRO A 40 -6.67 -8.64 16.54
N ALA A 41 -6.74 -7.49 17.21
CA ALA A 41 -6.96 -6.18 16.59
C ALA A 41 -5.69 -5.56 15.97
N GLY A 42 -4.50 -6.12 16.23
CA GLY A 42 -3.22 -5.62 15.71
C GLY A 42 -3.19 -5.36 14.19
N PRO A 43 -3.67 -6.29 13.33
CA PRO A 43 -3.76 -6.07 11.88
C PRO A 43 -4.63 -4.86 11.50
N ALA A 44 -5.76 -4.65 12.19
CA ALA A 44 -6.64 -3.51 11.93
C ALA A 44 -6.00 -2.18 12.33
N ALA A 45 -5.35 -2.14 13.49
CA ALA A 45 -4.61 -0.95 13.93
C ALA A 45 -3.44 -0.61 13.01
N MET A 46 -2.69 -1.61 12.53
CA MET A 46 -1.62 -1.40 11.55
C MET A 46 -2.15 -0.91 10.21
N ALA A 47 -3.27 -1.47 9.73
CA ALA A 47 -3.92 -1.02 8.50
C ALA A 47 -4.42 0.42 8.61
N ALA A 48 -5.01 0.79 9.75
CA ALA A 48 -5.43 2.15 10.05
C ALA A 48 -4.23 3.11 10.06
N ALA A 49 -3.14 2.75 10.73
CA ALA A 49 -1.92 3.56 10.76
C ALA A 49 -1.36 3.79 9.34
N ARG A 50 -1.30 2.75 8.49
CA ARG A 50 -0.84 2.89 7.10
C ARG A 50 -1.78 3.72 6.22
N GLY A 51 -3.09 3.60 6.42
CA GLY A 51 -4.06 4.44 5.73
C GLY A 51 -3.95 5.91 6.13
N LEU A 52 -3.85 6.18 7.44
CA LEU A 52 -3.69 7.53 7.99
C LEU A 52 -2.34 8.18 7.59
N ASP A 53 -1.27 7.40 7.51
CA ASP A 53 0.04 7.86 7.01
C ASP A 53 -0.03 8.35 5.56
N LEU A 54 -0.74 7.61 4.69
CA LEU A 54 -1.00 8.07 3.31
C LEU A 54 -1.84 9.35 3.28
N LEU A 55 -2.89 9.44 4.11
CA LEU A 55 -3.72 10.64 4.20
C LEU A 55 -2.95 11.85 4.72
N LEU A 56 -2.03 11.64 5.67
CA LEU A 56 -1.15 12.68 6.18
C LEU A 56 -0.22 13.17 5.07
N GLY A 57 0.38 12.27 4.30
CA GLY A 57 1.18 12.61 3.13
C GLY A 57 0.39 13.43 2.11
N ALA A 58 -0.84 13.01 1.79
CA ALA A 58 -1.72 13.77 0.90
C ALA A 58 -2.04 15.17 1.43
N ALA A 59 -2.38 15.28 2.73
CA ALA A 59 -2.68 16.55 3.39
C ALA A 59 -1.48 17.50 3.39
N ALA A 60 -0.27 16.98 3.63
CA ALA A 60 0.96 17.76 3.71
C ALA A 60 1.42 18.27 2.33
N THR A 61 1.12 17.55 1.24
CA THR A 61 1.51 17.97 -0.12
C THR A 61 0.41 18.77 -0.83
N GLY A 62 -0.57 19.31 -0.11
CA GLY A 62 -1.68 20.10 -0.69
C GLY A 62 -2.72 19.27 -1.45
N GLY A 63 -2.64 17.94 -1.39
CA GLY A 63 -3.64 17.04 -1.95
C GLY A 63 -4.88 16.98 -1.06
N GLY A 64 -6.07 17.15 -1.63
CA GLY A 64 -7.31 17.04 -0.87
C GLY A 64 -7.44 15.67 -0.20
N THR A 65 -7.50 15.64 1.14
CA THR A 65 -7.61 14.40 1.94
C THR A 65 -8.78 13.51 1.50
N ARG A 66 -9.92 14.12 1.15
CA ARG A 66 -11.10 13.42 0.64
C ARG A 66 -10.85 12.69 -0.69
N ALA A 67 -10.01 13.24 -1.56
CA ALA A 67 -9.67 12.59 -2.83
C ALA A 67 -8.71 11.41 -2.61
N ALA A 68 -7.91 11.43 -1.54
CA ALA A 68 -6.98 10.37 -1.17
C ALA A 68 -7.64 9.22 -0.37
N LEU A 69 -8.83 9.42 0.22
CA LEU A 69 -9.56 8.40 0.98
C LEU A 69 -9.67 7.04 0.27
N PRO A 70 -10.03 6.94 -1.02
CA PRO A 70 -10.08 5.64 -1.69
C PRO A 70 -8.71 4.98 -1.78
N SER A 71 -7.64 5.73 -2.05
CA SER A 71 -6.28 5.21 -2.10
C SER A 71 -5.79 4.76 -0.73
N ALA A 72 -6.11 5.52 0.33
CA ALA A 72 -5.81 5.17 1.71
C ALA A 72 -6.51 3.86 2.12
N ALA A 73 -7.79 3.71 1.75
CA ALA A 73 -8.55 2.48 2.00
C ALA A 73 -7.93 1.29 1.27
N LEU A 74 -7.57 1.41 -0.02
CA LEU A 74 -6.93 0.33 -0.78
C LEU A 74 -5.60 -0.10 -0.14
N LEU A 75 -4.75 0.85 0.26
CA LEU A 75 -3.48 0.57 0.93
C LEU A 75 -3.70 -0.09 2.32
N GLY A 76 -4.67 0.41 3.08
CA GLY A 76 -5.06 -0.16 4.37
C GLY A 76 -5.57 -1.59 4.23
N THR A 77 -6.44 -1.87 3.24
CA THR A 77 -6.94 -3.21 2.96
C THR A 77 -5.82 -4.18 2.57
N HIS A 78 -4.88 -3.76 1.72
CA HIS A 78 -3.69 -4.56 1.40
C HIS A 78 -2.87 -4.87 2.65
N THR A 79 -2.62 -3.86 3.48
CA THR A 79 -1.89 -4.00 4.74
C THR A 79 -2.57 -5.01 5.65
N LEU A 80 -3.88 -4.90 5.83
CA LEU A 80 -4.66 -5.82 6.67
C LEU A 80 -4.54 -7.27 6.17
N ALA A 81 -4.64 -7.49 4.85
CA ALA A 81 -4.52 -8.83 4.27
C ALA A 81 -3.12 -9.42 4.50
N VAL A 82 -2.06 -8.65 4.26
CA VAL A 82 -0.67 -9.10 4.48
C VAL A 82 -0.43 -9.42 5.95
N THR A 83 -0.85 -8.55 6.86
CA THR A 83 -0.64 -8.73 8.30
C THR A 83 -1.45 -9.91 8.85
N ALA A 84 -2.65 -10.14 8.33
CA ALA A 84 -3.46 -11.31 8.68
C ALA A 84 -2.81 -12.63 8.25
N VAL A 85 -2.20 -12.67 7.06
CA VAL A 85 -1.43 -13.85 6.61
C VAL A 85 -0.16 -14.04 7.44
N SER A 86 0.58 -12.96 7.73
CA SER A 86 1.79 -13.01 8.56
C SER A 86 1.52 -13.58 9.95
N ARG A 87 0.39 -13.25 10.58
CA ARG A 87 0.02 -13.81 11.89
C ARG A 87 -0.13 -15.34 11.90
N ARG A 88 -0.35 -15.97 10.74
CA ARG A 88 -0.46 -17.43 10.59
C ARG A 88 0.77 -18.07 9.92
N GLU A 89 1.84 -17.31 9.73
CA GLU A 89 3.00 -17.80 8.98
C GLU A 89 3.85 -18.81 9.75
N THR A 90 3.81 -18.76 11.08
CA THR A 90 4.56 -19.68 11.97
C THR A 90 3.81 -20.96 12.28
N THR A 91 2.47 -20.92 12.30
CA THR A 91 1.64 -22.09 12.61
C THR A 91 1.38 -22.99 11.40
N GLY A 92 1.49 -22.48 10.16
CA GLY A 92 1.21 -23.25 8.95
C GLY A 92 -0.26 -23.70 8.84
N GLY A 93 -0.63 -24.38 7.74
CA GLY A 93 -1.92 -25.08 7.64
C GLY A 93 -3.17 -24.25 7.31
N SER A 94 -3.12 -22.91 7.29
CA SER A 94 -4.30 -22.08 6.95
C SER A 94 -4.39 -21.82 5.44
N VAL A 95 -5.36 -22.45 4.78
CA VAL A 95 -5.71 -22.19 3.36
C VAL A 95 -6.49 -20.89 3.20
N LEU A 96 -7.38 -20.60 4.17
CA LEU A 96 -8.29 -19.44 4.11
C LEU A 96 -7.57 -18.10 4.09
N ALA A 97 -6.49 -17.93 4.85
CA ALA A 97 -5.79 -16.64 4.92
C ALA A 97 -5.09 -16.28 3.58
N PRO A 98 -4.27 -17.16 2.96
CA PRO A 98 -3.72 -16.92 1.63
C PRO A 98 -4.79 -16.76 0.54
N LEU A 99 -5.89 -17.52 0.60
CA LEU A 99 -6.99 -17.37 -0.36
C LEU A 99 -7.70 -16.01 -0.22
N ALA A 100 -8.02 -15.59 1.00
CA ALA A 100 -8.62 -14.29 1.25
C ALA A 100 -7.68 -13.15 0.80
N ALA A 101 -6.38 -13.28 1.03
CA ALA A 101 -5.39 -12.33 0.56
C ALA A 101 -5.28 -12.31 -0.98
N LEU A 102 -5.38 -13.47 -1.64
CA LEU A 102 -5.40 -13.57 -3.10
C LEU A 102 -6.66 -12.91 -3.70
N ALA A 103 -7.84 -13.20 -3.15
CA ALA A 103 -9.09 -12.58 -3.55
C ALA A 103 -9.04 -11.04 -3.35
N THR A 104 -8.53 -10.61 -2.20
CA THR A 104 -8.30 -9.18 -1.90
C THR A 104 -7.37 -8.55 -2.92
N THR A 105 -6.26 -9.20 -3.26
CA THR A 105 -5.32 -8.73 -4.29
C THR A 105 -6.01 -8.56 -5.64
N GLY A 106 -6.87 -9.50 -6.04
CA GLY A 106 -7.65 -9.42 -7.28
C GLY A 106 -8.63 -8.23 -7.28
N VAL A 107 -9.37 -8.05 -6.19
CA VAL A 107 -10.30 -6.92 -6.01
C VAL A 107 -9.55 -5.59 -6.03
N LEU A 108 -8.45 -5.46 -5.29
CA LEU A 108 -7.64 -4.25 -5.25
C LEU A 108 -7.05 -3.92 -6.62
N THR A 109 -6.51 -4.92 -7.33
CA THR A 109 -6.01 -4.75 -8.71
C THR A 109 -7.12 -4.19 -9.59
N ARG A 110 -8.30 -4.81 -9.56
CA ARG A 110 -9.46 -4.34 -10.35
C ARG A 110 -9.87 -2.91 -9.98
N LEU A 111 -9.85 -2.54 -8.71
CA LEU A 111 -10.21 -1.18 -8.25
C LEU A 111 -9.17 -0.12 -8.60
N VAL A 112 -7.89 -0.50 -8.66
CA VAL A 112 -6.78 0.35 -9.09
C VAL A 112 -6.82 0.56 -10.61
N THR A 113 -7.07 -0.50 -11.38
CA THR A 113 -7.12 -0.45 -12.85
C THR A 113 -8.42 0.13 -13.39
N HIS A 114 -9.56 -0.03 -12.70
CA HIS A 114 -10.79 0.64 -13.09
C HIS A 114 -10.65 2.16 -12.93
N ARG A 115 -10.80 2.86 -14.05
CA ARG A 115 -11.03 4.31 -14.05
C ARG A 115 -12.42 4.59 -13.51
N ARG A 116 -12.49 5.32 -12.38
CA ARG A 116 -13.67 6.13 -12.10
C ARG A 116 -13.59 7.33 -13.03
N THR A 117 -14.55 7.48 -13.94
CA THR A 117 -14.80 8.71 -14.69
C THR A 117 -15.20 9.81 -13.70
N ARG A 118 -14.22 10.40 -13.02
CA ARG A 118 -14.45 11.67 -12.33
C ARG A 118 -14.38 12.76 -13.38
N LEU A 119 -15.54 13.26 -13.79
CA LEU A 119 -15.65 14.53 -14.50
C LEU A 119 -14.96 15.60 -13.62
N PRO A 120 -14.07 16.44 -14.18
CA PRO A 120 -13.48 17.54 -13.43
C PRO A 120 -14.58 18.45 -12.88
N ALA A 121 -14.67 18.58 -11.57
CA ALA A 121 -15.47 19.62 -10.93
C ALA A 121 -14.80 20.96 -11.22
N GLY A 122 -15.15 21.58 -12.35
CA GLY A 122 -14.57 22.87 -12.75
C GLY A 122 -14.86 23.35 -14.17
N ARG A 123 -15.34 22.50 -15.10
CA ARG A 123 -15.79 22.98 -16.42
C ARG A 123 -17.30 22.87 -16.54
N ARG A 124 -18.00 23.94 -16.16
CA ARG A 124 -19.24 24.31 -16.86
C ARG A 124 -18.83 24.77 -18.26
N ALA A 125 -19.37 24.09 -19.27
CA ALA A 125 -19.41 24.41 -20.71
C ALA A 125 -18.78 23.32 -21.59
N ALA A 126 -19.65 22.61 -22.30
CA ALA A 126 -19.44 21.96 -23.59
C ALA A 126 -18.11 21.20 -23.78
N ALA A 127 -18.03 19.97 -23.25
CA ALA A 127 -17.21 18.94 -23.87
C ALA A 127 -18.12 17.73 -24.11
N ALA A 128 -18.33 17.37 -25.37
CA ALA A 128 -18.99 16.13 -25.74
C ALA A 128 -18.33 14.95 -24.98
N PRO A 129 -19.07 13.88 -24.64
CA PRO A 129 -18.49 12.67 -24.06
C PRO A 129 -17.55 12.01 -25.09
N GLY A 130 -16.30 12.48 -25.16
CA GLY A 130 -15.26 11.82 -25.93
C GLY A 130 -15.01 10.44 -25.34
N LEU A 131 -14.88 9.43 -26.21
CA LEU A 131 -14.45 8.09 -25.86
C LEU A 131 -13.25 8.14 -24.89
N PRO A 132 -13.23 7.31 -23.83
CA PRO A 132 -12.18 7.38 -22.82
C PRO A 132 -10.81 7.02 -23.41
N GLY A 133 -10.07 8.03 -23.88
CA GLY A 133 -8.71 7.86 -24.37
C GLY A 133 -7.77 7.37 -23.26
N SER A 134 -6.91 6.40 -23.58
CA SER A 134 -5.85 5.93 -22.70
C SER A 134 -4.82 7.05 -22.48
N THR A 135 -4.79 7.64 -21.29
CA THR A 135 -3.75 8.61 -20.93
C THR A 135 -2.48 7.84 -20.53
N PRO A 136 -1.27 8.39 -20.75
CA PRO A 136 -0.03 7.77 -20.31
C PRO A 136 -0.05 7.38 -18.82
N ALA A 137 -0.64 8.23 -17.97
CA ALA A 137 -0.83 7.95 -16.54
C ALA A 137 -1.78 6.76 -16.27
N GLY A 138 -2.82 6.58 -17.11
CA GLY A 138 -3.72 5.43 -17.03
C GLY A 138 -3.05 4.11 -17.47
N VAL A 139 -2.24 4.15 -18.53
CA VAL A 139 -1.44 3.00 -18.97
C VAL A 139 -0.40 2.64 -17.91
N LEU A 140 0.27 3.63 -17.33
CA LEU A 140 1.23 3.39 -16.25
C LEU A 140 0.55 2.81 -15.00
N ALA A 141 -0.60 3.35 -14.59
CA ALA A 141 -1.36 2.84 -13.44
C ALA A 141 -1.82 1.39 -13.67
N THR A 142 -2.24 1.04 -14.90
CA THR A 142 -2.64 -0.33 -15.23
C THR A 142 -1.45 -1.29 -15.27
N ALA A 143 -0.33 -0.88 -15.86
CA ALA A 143 0.91 -1.67 -15.85
C ALA A 143 1.41 -1.91 -14.42
N LEU A 144 1.41 -0.90 -13.56
CA LEU A 144 1.82 -1.02 -12.16
C LEU A 144 0.81 -1.82 -11.32
N GLY A 145 -0.49 -1.73 -11.62
CA GLY A 145 -1.51 -2.59 -11.05
C GLY A 145 -1.31 -4.06 -11.43
N ALA A 146 -0.94 -4.35 -12.68
CA ALA A 146 -0.57 -5.68 -13.11
C ALA A 146 0.73 -6.17 -12.43
N ALA A 147 1.73 -5.31 -12.27
CA ALA A 147 2.94 -5.63 -11.53
C ALA A 147 2.63 -5.96 -10.06
N TYR A 148 1.75 -5.19 -9.42
CA TYR A 148 1.23 -5.47 -8.08
C TYR A 148 0.61 -6.87 -8.00
N ALA A 149 -0.32 -7.18 -8.90
CA ALA A 149 -0.95 -8.51 -8.95
C ALA A 149 0.08 -9.62 -9.15
N ALA A 150 1.01 -9.47 -10.10
CA ALA A 150 2.05 -10.45 -10.39
C ALA A 150 2.98 -10.70 -9.18
N THR A 151 3.31 -9.65 -8.41
CA THR A 151 4.18 -9.78 -7.23
C THR A 151 3.53 -10.53 -6.06
N ALA A 152 2.21 -10.44 -5.90
CA ALA A 152 1.48 -11.03 -4.79
C ALA A 152 0.80 -12.37 -5.13
N ALA A 153 0.24 -12.50 -6.34
CA ALA A 153 -0.68 -13.59 -6.67
C ALA A 153 -0.02 -14.98 -6.64
N ARG A 154 1.15 -15.13 -7.28
CA ARG A 154 1.83 -16.43 -7.34
C ARG A 154 2.20 -16.98 -5.94
N PRO A 155 2.84 -16.18 -5.05
CA PRO A 155 3.10 -16.63 -3.68
C PRO A 155 1.84 -16.99 -2.89
N TYR A 156 0.76 -16.19 -2.97
CA TYR A 156 -0.49 -16.50 -2.28
C TYR A 156 -1.18 -17.74 -2.82
N PHE A 157 -1.18 -17.94 -4.14
CA PHE A 157 -1.73 -19.12 -4.79
C PHE A 157 -1.00 -20.39 -4.36
N HIS A 158 0.33 -20.37 -4.33
CA HIS A 158 1.12 -21.51 -3.84
C HIS A 158 0.83 -21.82 -2.36
N ALA A 159 0.74 -20.81 -1.51
CA ALA A 159 0.42 -21.00 -0.10
C ALA A 159 -1.02 -21.48 0.14
N ALA A 160 -1.96 -21.11 -0.73
CA ALA A 160 -3.34 -21.60 -0.69
C ALA A 160 -3.43 -23.08 -1.07
N LEU A 161 -2.74 -23.50 -2.14
CA LEU A 161 -2.75 -24.89 -2.57
C LEU A 161 -1.93 -25.81 -1.65
N ASN A 162 -0.85 -25.28 -1.07
CA ASN A 162 0.08 -26.05 -0.23
C ASN A 162 0.36 -25.26 1.05
N PRO A 163 -0.53 -25.33 2.05
CA PRO A 163 -0.43 -24.52 3.27
C PRO A 163 0.69 -25.04 4.19
N SER A 164 1.93 -24.63 3.90
CA SER A 164 3.14 -24.93 4.68
C SER A 164 3.82 -23.65 5.15
N PRO A 165 4.48 -23.64 6.33
CA PRO A 165 5.20 -22.47 6.84
C PRO A 165 6.13 -21.78 5.81
N PRO A 166 6.99 -22.47 5.05
CA PRO A 166 7.88 -21.81 4.10
C PRO A 166 7.14 -21.14 2.93
N LEU A 167 6.00 -21.71 2.48
CA LEU A 167 5.19 -21.10 1.42
C LEU A 167 4.40 -19.89 1.93
N THR A 168 3.87 -19.95 3.16
CA THR A 168 3.21 -18.82 3.79
C THR A 168 4.18 -17.66 4.03
N GLN A 169 5.40 -17.93 4.49
CA GLN A 169 6.45 -16.90 4.62
C GLN A 169 6.83 -16.27 3.28
N ARG A 170 6.93 -17.07 2.20
CA ARG A 170 7.11 -16.55 0.83
C ARG A 170 5.93 -15.70 0.39
N ALA A 171 4.71 -16.08 0.76
CA ALA A 171 3.49 -15.33 0.48
C ALA A 171 3.48 -13.97 1.19
N VAL A 172 3.83 -13.93 2.47
CA VAL A 172 4.02 -12.69 3.23
C VAL A 172 5.10 -11.82 2.59
N GLY A 173 6.26 -12.39 2.28
CA GLY A 173 7.32 -11.68 1.57
C GLY A 173 6.90 -11.16 0.20
N GLY A 174 6.04 -11.87 -0.52
CA GLY A 174 5.42 -11.43 -1.77
C GLY A 174 4.50 -10.22 -1.57
N GLY A 175 3.58 -10.33 -0.61
CA GLY A 175 2.66 -9.25 -0.23
C GLY A 175 3.36 -7.98 0.24
N ILE A 176 4.44 -8.09 1.03
CA ILE A 176 5.27 -6.96 1.46
C ILE A 176 5.89 -6.26 0.24
N ARG A 177 6.47 -7.04 -0.69
CA ARG A 177 7.08 -6.48 -1.91
C ARG A 177 6.06 -5.86 -2.85
N ALA A 178 4.81 -6.34 -2.83
CA ALA A 178 3.71 -5.81 -3.63
C ALA A 178 3.26 -4.40 -3.20
N THR A 179 3.60 -3.96 -1.99
CA THR A 179 3.26 -2.60 -1.52
C THR A 179 3.86 -1.51 -2.40
N VAL A 180 5.09 -1.69 -2.90
CA VAL A 180 5.78 -0.70 -3.75
C VAL A 180 5.05 -0.48 -5.08
N PRO A 181 4.79 -1.51 -5.92
CA PRO A 181 4.03 -1.33 -7.16
C PRO A 181 2.59 -0.86 -6.89
N LEU A 182 1.96 -1.24 -5.77
CA LEU A 182 0.65 -0.73 -5.38
C LEU A 182 0.67 0.78 -5.15
N GLN A 183 1.62 1.28 -4.36
CA GLN A 183 1.77 2.72 -4.12
C GLN A 183 2.09 3.46 -5.43
N ALA A 184 3.00 2.93 -6.25
CA ALA A 184 3.32 3.51 -7.54
C ALA A 184 2.08 3.60 -8.45
N ALA A 185 1.23 2.57 -8.47
CA ALA A 185 -0.02 2.58 -9.23
C ALA A 185 -1.01 3.63 -8.71
N LEU A 186 -1.17 3.75 -7.39
CA LEU A 186 -2.03 4.76 -6.77
C LEU A 186 -1.52 6.19 -7.07
N THR A 187 -0.21 6.40 -7.09
CA THR A 187 0.41 7.67 -7.48
C THR A 187 0.23 7.97 -8.98
N ALA A 188 0.34 6.98 -9.86
CA ALA A 188 0.05 7.17 -11.28
C ALA A 188 -1.40 7.63 -11.52
N ARG A 189 -2.36 7.13 -10.72
CA ARG A 189 -3.77 7.54 -10.82
C ARG A 189 -4.04 9.00 -10.47
N THR A 190 -3.15 9.66 -9.73
CA THR A 190 -3.27 11.11 -9.48
C THR A 190 -2.69 11.95 -10.61
N GLY A 191 -2.08 11.31 -11.62
CA GLY A 191 -1.40 11.98 -12.74
C GLY A 191 0.09 12.22 -12.51
N ALA A 192 0.63 11.89 -11.33
CA ALA A 192 2.03 12.11 -10.97
C ALA A 192 2.95 11.00 -11.53
N VAL A 193 3.17 11.02 -12.85
CA VAL A 193 3.96 10.00 -13.58
C VAL A 193 5.39 9.89 -13.05
N THR A 194 6.11 11.01 -12.89
CA THR A 194 7.51 11.01 -12.44
C THR A 194 7.65 10.41 -11.05
N THR A 195 6.82 10.85 -10.10
CA THR A 195 6.81 10.31 -8.73
C THR A 195 6.46 8.82 -8.72
N SER A 196 5.51 8.40 -9.55
CA SER A 196 5.15 6.98 -9.70
C SER A 196 6.33 6.14 -10.18
N LEU A 197 7.08 6.60 -11.19
CA LEU A 197 8.27 5.92 -11.69
C LEU A 197 9.38 5.86 -10.64
N LEU A 198 9.60 6.94 -9.90
CA LEU A 198 10.56 6.97 -8.79
C LEU A 198 10.20 5.93 -7.71
N ILE A 199 8.93 5.84 -7.32
CA ILE A 199 8.46 4.81 -6.39
C ILE A 199 8.65 3.42 -6.98
N ALA A 200 8.30 3.20 -8.26
CA ALA A 200 8.46 1.91 -8.92
C ALA A 200 9.92 1.44 -8.97
N ALA A 201 10.88 2.36 -9.12
CA ALA A 201 12.31 2.07 -9.13
C ALA A 201 12.85 1.56 -7.78
N LEU A 202 12.16 1.82 -6.67
CA LEU A 202 12.55 1.28 -5.35
C LEU A 202 12.47 -0.25 -5.28
N ALA A 203 11.54 -0.87 -6.03
CA ALA A 203 11.39 -2.32 -6.03
C ALA A 203 12.62 -3.08 -6.58
N PRO A 204 13.14 -2.78 -7.79
CA PRO A 204 14.38 -3.39 -8.27
C PRO A 204 15.60 -2.98 -7.46
N ALA A 205 15.69 -1.72 -6.97
CA ALA A 205 16.80 -1.27 -6.13
C ALA A 205 16.89 -2.09 -4.84
N GLY A 206 15.77 -2.29 -4.13
CA GLY A 206 15.71 -3.13 -2.92
C GLY A 206 16.15 -4.57 -3.19
N ARG A 207 15.79 -5.15 -4.34
CA ARG A 207 16.25 -6.49 -4.73
C ARG A 207 17.76 -6.55 -4.97
N LEU A 208 18.34 -5.53 -5.60
CA LEU A 208 19.78 -5.45 -5.84
C LEU A 208 20.56 -5.35 -4.53
N PHE A 209 20.12 -4.49 -3.59
CA PHE A 209 20.78 -4.34 -2.29
C PHE A 209 20.69 -5.62 -1.45
N ALA A 210 19.53 -6.29 -1.43
CA ALA A 210 19.37 -7.55 -0.72
C ALA A 210 20.29 -8.66 -1.28
N ARG A 211 20.44 -8.74 -2.61
CA ARG A 211 21.36 -9.69 -3.26
C ARG A 211 22.82 -9.41 -2.91
N ARG A 212 23.25 -8.14 -2.95
CA ARG A 212 24.62 -7.74 -2.59
C ARG A 212 24.94 -8.03 -1.12
N ALA A 213 24.00 -7.79 -0.22
CA ALA A 213 24.17 -8.09 1.21
C ALA A 213 24.27 -9.61 1.48
N GLY A 214 23.49 -10.42 0.75
CA GLY A 214 23.59 -11.88 0.81
C GLY A 214 24.94 -12.40 0.32
N MET A 215 25.42 -11.89 -0.81
CA MET A 215 26.74 -12.22 -1.34
C MET A 215 27.88 -11.83 -0.38
N ARG A 216 27.78 -10.67 0.27
CA ARG A 216 28.76 -10.24 1.28
C ARG A 216 28.80 -11.16 2.50
N LYS A 217 27.68 -11.74 2.94
CA LYS A 217 27.68 -12.71 4.05
C LYS A 217 28.35 -14.04 3.68
N VAL A 218 28.28 -14.45 2.42
CA VAL A 218 28.93 -15.68 1.92
C VAL A 218 30.45 -15.51 1.75
N SER A 219 30.93 -14.28 1.61
CA SER A 219 32.36 -13.98 1.44
C SER A 219 33.16 -13.83 2.75
N ILE A 220 32.50 -13.91 3.92
CA ILE A 220 33.13 -13.76 5.25
C ILE A 220 33.09 -15.11 6.00
N THR A 221 32.91 -16.22 5.29
CA THR A 221 33.03 -17.59 5.81
C THR A 221 34.07 -18.32 4.98
#